data_AF-A0A7R9D2E5-F1
#
_entry.id   AF-A0A7R9D2E5-F1
#
_cell.length_a   1.000
_cell.length_b   1.000
_cell.length_c   1.000
_cell.angle_alpha   90.00
_cell.angle_beta   90.00
_cell.angle_gamma   90.00
#
_symmetry.space_group_name_H-M   'P 1'
#
loop_
_entity.id
_entity.type
_entity.pdbx_description
1 polymer ?
#
loop_
_entity_poly.entity_id
_entity_poly.type
_entity_poly.pdbx_seq_one_letter_code
_entity_poly.pdbx_strand_id
1 'polypeptide(L)'
;MAAESSILRLDLIFPMLSKRIGTRHLVLPQWNTLEVAVPGKLAEMDFLGLFDPDTSDEYVGHNDNFTNQLPPEPQVGNVEYKLKLISPSKQRFEHLVTQMKWRLREGQGEAIYEIGVEDNGVMAGLADYEMDASLQTLEQMAFKLGATTTVLRERILDNGNGRKVAEVLVRKIPDDQHNIEVRVAVMGSADAGKSTLLGVLTQGQLDNGRGRARLNMFRHLHEVNSGRTSSISHEILGFNNQGKVVNYSQLMTAEEICESSTKLVTFIDLAGHRKYLRTTILGLTGYSPHHVMLVVSSSAGVLGMTHEHLAIAMALDVPFFIVITKTDRTSPHDTLHSLDNMLKSVGCRKVPLIVTNEDDVITAGSNQLSENIVPIFCVSSVNGKGLELLTKFLHVLPPGVSLKERERMEQELCEFQIDETFRVPEIGTVIGGLLTKGVISEGPLDDGKFLPVLVQSIHRNKVPCRVVRASQSASLGLNKCVPGLRAGMVLLSTSGEPTGCFFFQ
;
A
#
# COMPACT_ATOMS: atom_id res chain seq x y z
N MET A 1 5.14 -19.34 -23.10
CA MET A 1 3.69 -19.04 -23.08
C MET A 1 3.58 -17.54 -22.91
N ALA A 2 2.99 -16.86 -23.88
CA ALA A 2 2.93 -15.41 -23.94
C ALA A 2 2.07 -14.87 -22.80
N ALA A 3 2.56 -13.85 -22.09
CA ALA A 3 1.79 -13.14 -21.07
C ALA A 3 0.73 -12.27 -21.78
N GLU A 4 -0.54 -12.60 -21.59
CA GLU A 4 -1.66 -11.79 -22.05
C GLU A 4 -1.69 -10.47 -21.25
N SER A 5 -1.77 -9.34 -21.95
CA SER A 5 -1.82 -8.01 -21.38
C SER A 5 -3.16 -7.73 -20.70
N SER A 6 -3.14 -7.18 -19.49
CA SER A 6 -4.33 -6.96 -18.66
C SER A 6 -5.07 -5.68 -19.07
N ILE A 7 -5.86 -5.74 -20.13
CA ILE A 7 -6.84 -4.67 -20.42
C ILE A 7 -8.02 -4.86 -19.46
N LEU A 8 -8.35 -3.83 -18.68
CA LEU A 8 -9.43 -3.89 -17.69
C LEU A 8 -10.60 -2.98 -18.08
N ARG A 9 -11.81 -3.48 -17.88
CA ARG A 9 -13.10 -2.81 -18.10
C ARG A 9 -13.63 -2.32 -16.77
N LEU A 10 -14.13 -1.09 -16.73
CA LEU A 10 -14.66 -0.47 -15.51
C LEU A 10 -16.19 -0.59 -15.48
N ASP A 11 -16.76 -1.18 -14.43
CA ASP A 11 -18.21 -1.35 -14.32
C ASP A 11 -18.79 -1.04 -12.92
N LEU A 12 -20.09 -0.74 -12.92
CA LEU A 12 -20.96 -0.46 -11.78
C LEU A 12 -21.42 -1.77 -11.14
N ILE A 13 -20.63 -2.34 -10.23
CA ILE A 13 -21.07 -3.50 -9.44
C ILE A 13 -20.87 -3.21 -7.96
N PHE A 14 -21.97 -3.03 -7.23
CA PHE A 14 -21.92 -3.03 -5.76
C PHE A 14 -21.31 -4.35 -5.27
N PRO A 15 -20.27 -4.34 -4.43
CA PRO A 15 -19.81 -5.55 -3.79
C PRO A 15 -20.84 -5.93 -2.72
N MET A 16 -21.74 -6.87 -3.03
CA MET A 16 -22.65 -7.47 -2.07
C MET A 16 -22.47 -9.00 -2.07
N LEU A 17 -21.83 -9.48 -1.00
CA LEU A 17 -22.32 -10.57 -0.13
C LEU A 17 -22.70 -11.94 -0.75
N SER A 18 -22.20 -12.30 -1.93
CA SER A 18 -22.69 -13.49 -2.65
C SER A 18 -21.81 -14.76 -2.58
N LYS A 19 -20.92 -14.93 -1.58
CA LYS A 19 -20.24 -16.24 -1.41
C LYS A 19 -20.02 -16.77 0.01
N ARG A 20 -20.48 -16.09 1.07
CA ARG A 20 -20.28 -16.57 2.47
C ARG A 20 -21.53 -16.58 3.35
N ILE A 21 -22.62 -15.92 2.95
CA ILE A 21 -23.84 -15.90 3.76
C ILE A 21 -24.81 -16.95 3.23
N GLY A 22 -24.78 -18.12 3.86
CA GLY A 22 -25.93 -19.01 3.86
C GLY A 22 -27.15 -18.26 4.39
N THR A 23 -28.13 -18.06 3.51
CA THR A 23 -29.50 -17.58 3.76
C THR A 23 -29.92 -17.44 5.22
N ARG A 24 -29.82 -16.24 5.80
CA ARG A 24 -30.68 -15.77 6.90
C ARG A 24 -30.96 -14.27 6.73
N HIS A 25 -32.23 -13.95 6.50
CA HIS A 25 -32.75 -12.61 6.24
C HIS A 25 -32.50 -11.65 7.42
N LEU A 26 -31.93 -10.48 7.13
CA LEU A 26 -31.96 -9.30 8.00
C LEU A 26 -32.74 -8.20 7.26
N VAL A 27 -33.89 -7.82 7.81
CA VAL A 27 -34.74 -6.74 7.32
C VAL A 27 -34.33 -5.45 8.05
N LEU A 28 -33.99 -4.40 7.29
CA LEU A 28 -33.80 -3.03 7.82
C LEU A 28 -34.69 -2.03 7.03
N PRO A 29 -35.14 -0.93 7.66
CA PRO A 29 -36.30 -0.17 7.20
C PRO A 29 -35.98 0.96 6.20
N GLN A 30 -36.91 1.18 5.26
CA GLN A 30 -36.90 2.22 4.21
C GLN A 30 -37.12 3.63 4.77
N TRP A 31 -36.37 4.63 4.29
CA TRP A 31 -36.67 6.05 4.51
C TRP A 31 -36.29 6.94 3.30
N ASN A 32 -37.12 7.98 3.13
CA ASN A 32 -37.43 8.74 1.91
C ASN A 32 -36.31 9.62 1.31
N THR A 33 -36.41 9.76 -0.02
CA THR A 33 -35.66 10.68 -0.91
C THR A 33 -36.19 12.12 -0.80
N LEU A 34 -35.28 13.10 -0.80
CA LEU A 34 -35.59 14.52 -0.97
C LEU A 34 -34.76 15.07 -2.14
N GLU A 35 -35.46 15.51 -3.19
CA GLU A 35 -34.92 16.31 -4.30
C GLU A 35 -34.83 17.78 -3.89
N VAL A 36 -33.77 18.48 -4.32
CA VAL A 36 -33.77 19.96 -4.42
C VAL A 36 -33.04 20.38 -5.69
N ALA A 37 -33.69 21.31 -6.39
CA ALA A 37 -33.43 21.81 -7.73
C ALA A 37 -32.34 22.91 -7.83
N VAL A 38 -31.88 23.11 -9.06
CA VAL A 38 -30.99 24.17 -9.57
C VAL A 38 -31.75 25.50 -9.76
N PRO A 39 -31.07 26.66 -9.69
CA PRO A 39 -31.20 27.63 -10.78
C PRO A 39 -29.85 28.26 -11.20
N GLY A 40 -29.72 28.58 -12.49
CA GLY A 40 -28.49 29.06 -13.14
C GLY A 40 -28.40 30.57 -13.39
N LYS A 41 -27.30 31.01 -14.01
CA LYS A 41 -27.25 31.94 -15.18
C LYS A 41 -25.81 32.24 -15.60
N LEU A 42 -25.67 32.49 -16.90
CA LEU A 42 -24.49 32.85 -17.68
C LEU A 42 -23.80 34.16 -17.26
N ALA A 43 -22.49 34.21 -17.51
CA ALA A 43 -21.82 35.39 -18.05
C ALA A 43 -20.72 34.95 -19.03
N GLU A 44 -20.84 35.42 -20.27
CA GLU A 44 -19.83 35.39 -21.32
C GLU A 44 -18.61 36.24 -20.93
N MET A 45 -17.41 35.79 -21.31
CA MET A 45 -16.31 36.69 -21.67
C MET A 45 -15.43 36.00 -22.72
N ASP A 46 -15.50 36.52 -23.93
CA ASP A 46 -14.58 36.28 -25.04
C ASP A 46 -13.15 36.69 -24.67
N PHE A 47 -12.18 35.82 -24.94
CA PHE A 47 -10.81 36.22 -25.24
C PHE A 47 -10.28 35.33 -26.37
N LEU A 48 -10.71 35.67 -27.58
CA LEU A 48 -10.14 35.24 -28.85
C LEU A 48 -8.85 36.02 -29.09
N GLY A 49 -7.75 35.32 -29.37
CA GLY A 49 -6.54 35.91 -29.92
C GLY A 49 -5.27 35.23 -29.44
N LEU A 50 -4.79 34.25 -30.22
CA LEU A 50 -3.37 34.00 -30.56
C LEU A 50 -3.22 32.60 -31.19
N PHE A 51 -3.72 32.47 -32.43
CA PHE A 51 -3.22 31.49 -33.41
C PHE A 51 -3.43 32.12 -34.78
N ASP A 52 -2.38 32.76 -35.30
CA ASP A 52 -2.25 33.07 -36.73
C ASP A 52 -1.50 31.88 -37.36
N PRO A 53 -2.07 31.17 -38.34
CA PRO A 53 -1.39 30.13 -39.09
C PRO A 53 -1.03 30.67 -40.48
N ASP A 54 0.17 31.22 -40.63
CA ASP A 54 0.81 31.37 -41.94
C ASP A 54 2.30 31.69 -41.75
N THR A 55 3.16 30.69 -41.97
CA THR A 55 4.48 30.85 -42.63
C THR A 55 5.16 29.49 -42.79
N SER A 56 5.06 28.96 -44.01
CA SER A 56 6.09 28.28 -44.81
C SER A 56 7.11 27.34 -44.15
N ASP A 57 7.09 26.10 -44.64
CA ASP A 57 8.15 25.10 -44.65
C ASP A 57 9.57 25.67 -44.75
N GLU A 58 10.40 25.38 -43.74
CA GLU A 58 11.85 25.24 -43.90
C GLU A 58 12.31 23.91 -43.29
N TYR A 59 12.70 23.00 -44.19
CA TYR A 59 13.49 21.81 -43.90
C TYR A 59 14.83 22.25 -43.29
N VAL A 60 15.00 22.10 -41.97
CA VAL A 60 16.31 22.19 -41.33
C VAL A 60 16.84 20.79 -41.10
N GLY A 61 17.75 20.36 -41.98
CA GLY A 61 18.61 19.21 -41.72
C GLY A 61 19.46 19.46 -40.46
N HIS A 62 19.30 18.61 -39.45
CA HIS A 62 20.21 18.60 -38.30
C HIS A 62 21.53 17.95 -38.72
N ASN A 63 22.52 18.79 -39.01
CA ASN A 63 23.92 18.44 -38.93
C ASN A 63 24.28 18.19 -37.46
N ASP A 64 24.69 16.96 -37.14
CA ASP A 64 25.34 16.58 -35.89
C ASP A 64 26.67 17.31 -35.72
N ASN A 65 26.64 18.55 -35.23
CA ASN A 65 27.83 19.23 -34.73
C ASN A 65 28.08 18.75 -33.28
N PHE A 66 29.14 17.97 -33.10
CA PHE A 66 29.69 17.56 -31.80
C PHE A 66 30.11 18.78 -30.97
N THR A 67 29.19 19.38 -30.21
CA THR A 67 29.55 20.26 -29.10
C THR A 67 29.94 19.38 -27.91
N ASN A 68 31.16 19.54 -27.38
CA ASN A 68 31.65 18.87 -26.16
C ASN A 68 30.96 19.36 -24.87
N GLN A 69 29.67 19.67 -24.96
CA GLN A 69 28.89 20.27 -23.89
C GLN A 69 27.47 19.71 -23.90
N LEU A 70 27.09 19.13 -22.78
CA LEU A 70 25.72 18.77 -22.44
C LEU A 70 25.02 19.99 -21.80
N PRO A 71 23.68 20.04 -21.80
CA PRO A 71 22.96 20.99 -20.96
C PRO A 71 23.36 20.77 -19.48
N PRO A 72 23.31 21.81 -18.63
CA PRO A 72 23.63 21.69 -17.21
C PRO A 72 22.78 20.62 -16.54
N GLU A 73 23.32 20.01 -15.49
CA GLU A 73 22.65 18.92 -14.78
C GLU A 73 21.25 19.36 -14.32
N PRO A 74 20.20 18.60 -14.66
CA PRO A 74 18.86 18.93 -14.20
C PRO A 74 18.74 18.67 -12.68
N GLN A 75 18.25 19.67 -11.95
CA GLN A 75 18.02 19.58 -10.50
C GLN A 75 16.92 18.56 -10.12
N VAL A 76 16.04 18.22 -11.08
CA VAL A 76 14.90 17.30 -10.94
C VAL A 76 14.96 16.26 -12.06
N GLY A 77 14.46 15.05 -11.82
CA GLY A 77 14.46 13.96 -12.79
C GLY A 77 15.53 12.90 -12.55
N ASN A 78 15.74 12.01 -13.51
CA ASN A 78 16.48 10.77 -13.34
C ASN A 78 17.91 10.77 -13.92
N VAL A 79 18.42 11.93 -14.31
CA VAL A 79 19.75 12.09 -14.90
C VAL A 79 20.69 12.76 -13.90
N GLU A 80 21.88 12.19 -13.69
CA GLU A 80 22.89 12.68 -12.74
C GLU A 80 24.26 12.78 -13.41
N TYR A 81 24.97 13.88 -13.20
CA TYR A 81 26.30 14.08 -13.76
C TYR A 81 27.36 13.94 -12.67
N LYS A 82 28.45 13.22 -12.96
CA LYS A 82 29.58 13.12 -12.03
C LYS A 82 30.90 13.12 -12.79
N LEU A 83 31.77 14.06 -12.41
CA LEU A 83 33.11 14.11 -12.98
C LEU A 83 33.89 12.83 -12.66
N LYS A 84 33.92 12.38 -11.40
CA LYS A 84 34.59 11.14 -10.98
C LYS A 84 34.02 10.57 -9.68
N LEU A 85 34.09 9.25 -9.54
CA LEU A 85 33.62 8.49 -8.37
C LEU A 85 34.72 7.58 -7.82
N ILE A 86 35.91 8.11 -7.56
CA ILE A 86 37.06 7.29 -7.15
C ILE A 86 37.14 7.22 -5.62
N SER A 87 37.08 6.00 -5.05
CA SER A 87 37.34 5.69 -3.63
C SER A 87 36.71 6.69 -2.64
N PRO A 88 35.38 6.89 -2.66
CA PRO A 88 34.72 7.81 -1.74
C PRO A 88 34.89 7.37 -0.28
N SER A 89 34.93 8.32 0.64
CA SER A 89 34.85 8.02 2.09
C SER A 89 33.53 7.31 2.41
N LYS A 90 33.47 6.55 3.51
CA LYS A 90 32.23 5.86 3.92
C LYS A 90 31.02 6.79 3.97
N GLN A 91 31.17 7.99 4.55
CA GLN A 91 30.09 8.97 4.61
C GLN A 91 29.68 9.49 3.21
N ARG A 92 30.65 9.75 2.33
CA ARG A 92 30.37 10.19 0.96
C ARG A 92 29.68 9.10 0.16
N PHE A 93 30.09 7.85 0.34
CA PHE A 93 29.46 6.69 -0.31
C PHE A 93 27.98 6.56 0.08
N GLU A 94 27.63 6.67 1.37
CA GLU A 94 26.22 6.66 1.81
C GLU A 94 25.38 7.80 1.19
N HIS A 95 25.96 9.00 1.07
CA HIS A 95 25.27 10.13 0.41
C HIS A 95 25.04 9.84 -1.08
N LEU A 96 26.05 9.29 -1.76
CA LEU A 96 25.96 8.93 -3.17
C LEU A 96 24.90 7.83 -3.43
N VAL A 97 24.82 6.84 -2.53
CA VAL A 97 23.76 5.81 -2.57
C VAL A 97 22.38 6.42 -2.37
N THR A 98 22.23 7.35 -1.43
CA THR A 98 20.96 8.04 -1.18
C THR A 98 20.53 8.88 -2.38
N GLN A 99 21.49 9.55 -3.04
CA GLN A 99 21.26 10.30 -4.27
C GLN A 99 20.82 9.39 -5.43
N MET A 100 21.49 8.24 -5.62
CA MET A 100 21.08 7.25 -6.63
C MET A 100 19.68 6.72 -6.37
N LYS A 101 19.33 6.43 -5.11
CA LYS A 101 17.97 6.01 -4.73
C LYS A 101 16.93 7.05 -5.13
N TRP A 102 17.25 8.34 -4.97
CA TRP A 102 16.35 9.42 -5.38
C TRP A 102 16.21 9.52 -6.90
N ARG A 103 17.30 9.49 -7.67
CA ARG A 103 17.27 9.52 -9.15
C ARG A 103 16.51 8.32 -9.73
N LEU A 104 16.70 7.13 -9.17
CA LEU A 104 15.95 5.92 -9.55
C LEU A 104 14.45 6.09 -9.28
N ARG A 105 14.05 6.76 -8.20
CA ARG A 105 12.63 7.01 -7.90
C ARG A 105 12.01 7.97 -8.91
N GLU A 106 12.71 9.07 -9.21
CA GLU A 106 12.27 10.06 -10.21
C GLU A 106 12.09 9.44 -11.60
N GLY A 107 12.93 8.46 -11.95
CA GLY A 107 12.86 7.74 -13.23
C GLY A 107 12.18 6.38 -13.17
N GLN A 108 11.30 6.14 -12.19
CA GLN A 108 10.48 4.93 -12.09
C GLN A 108 11.27 3.60 -12.15
N GLY A 109 12.45 3.57 -11.52
CA GLY A 109 13.36 2.43 -11.50
C GLY A 109 14.53 2.56 -12.47
N GLU A 110 14.63 3.65 -13.22
CA GLU A 110 15.75 3.93 -14.13
C GLU A 110 16.42 5.26 -13.80
N ALA A 111 17.75 5.30 -13.86
CA ALA A 111 18.53 6.52 -13.74
C ALA A 111 19.68 6.51 -14.74
N ILE A 112 20.01 7.66 -15.30
CA ILE A 112 21.13 7.83 -16.24
C ILE A 112 22.24 8.59 -15.53
N TYR A 113 23.44 8.02 -15.53
CA TYR A 113 24.64 8.61 -14.96
C TYR A 113 25.63 8.96 -16.05
N GLU A 114 25.97 10.24 -16.15
CA GLU A 114 27.00 10.75 -17.06
C GLU A 114 28.33 10.88 -16.30
N ILE A 115 29.25 9.95 -16.52
CA ILE A 115 30.55 9.88 -15.85
C ILE A 115 31.62 10.57 -16.70
N GLY A 116 32.39 11.47 -16.09
CA GLY A 116 33.36 12.33 -16.79
C GLY A 116 32.77 13.67 -17.23
N VAL A 117 31.59 14.02 -16.72
CA VAL A 117 30.88 15.28 -16.99
C VAL A 117 30.78 16.09 -15.70
N GLU A 118 31.07 17.39 -15.78
CA GLU A 118 30.86 18.33 -14.68
C GLU A 118 29.37 18.73 -14.56
N ASP A 119 28.95 19.19 -13.37
CA ASP A 119 27.56 19.60 -13.10
C ASP A 119 27.05 20.71 -14.06
N ASN A 120 27.97 21.49 -14.65
CA ASN A 120 27.68 22.51 -15.68
C ASN A 120 27.49 21.95 -17.10
N GLY A 121 27.59 20.63 -17.29
CA GLY A 121 27.49 19.92 -18.56
C GLY A 121 28.78 19.85 -19.38
N VAL A 122 29.91 20.34 -18.87
CA VAL A 122 31.21 20.28 -19.56
C VAL A 122 31.75 18.84 -19.52
N MET A 123 32.02 18.27 -20.70
CA MET A 123 32.64 16.96 -20.85
C MET A 123 34.16 17.07 -20.66
N ALA A 124 34.64 16.96 -19.42
CA ALA A 124 36.07 17.01 -19.09
C ALA A 124 36.79 15.66 -19.35
N GLY A 125 36.04 14.56 -19.24
CA GLY A 125 36.49 13.19 -19.44
C GLY A 125 37.49 12.69 -18.40
N LEU A 126 37.62 11.37 -18.31
CA LEU A 126 38.52 10.65 -17.39
C LEU A 126 39.54 9.80 -18.14
N ALA A 127 40.70 9.57 -17.52
CA ALA A 127 41.62 8.54 -17.99
C ALA A 127 41.03 7.13 -17.76
N ASP A 128 41.49 6.12 -18.51
CA ASP A 128 40.96 4.75 -18.42
C ASP A 128 40.90 4.21 -16.99
N TYR A 129 41.97 4.38 -16.21
CA TYR A 129 42.01 3.90 -14.82
C TYR A 129 41.01 4.62 -13.90
N GLU A 130 40.74 5.92 -14.15
CA GLU A 130 39.79 6.71 -13.36
C GLU A 130 38.35 6.36 -13.73
N MET A 131 38.11 6.06 -15.00
CA MET A 131 36.83 5.60 -15.52
C MET A 131 36.47 4.25 -14.89
N ASP A 132 37.37 3.27 -14.97
CA ASP A 132 37.16 1.93 -14.40
C ASP A 132 36.85 2.00 -12.89
N ALA A 133 37.61 2.79 -12.14
CA ALA A 133 37.39 2.97 -10.70
C ALA A 133 36.05 3.67 -10.39
N SER A 134 35.62 4.60 -11.24
CA SER A 134 34.34 5.31 -11.10
C SER A 134 33.16 4.39 -11.42
N LEU A 135 33.28 3.57 -12.48
CA LEU A 135 32.28 2.56 -12.85
C LEU A 135 32.15 1.48 -11.76
N GLN A 136 33.26 1.00 -11.20
CA GLN A 136 33.22 0.05 -10.08
C GLN A 136 32.52 0.64 -8.84
N THR A 137 32.76 1.91 -8.54
CA THR A 137 32.09 2.59 -7.41
C THR A 137 30.60 2.74 -7.69
N LEU A 138 30.22 3.08 -8.93
CA LEU A 138 28.83 3.17 -9.35
C LEU A 138 28.13 1.81 -9.28
N GLU A 139 28.80 0.73 -9.67
CA GLU A 139 28.32 -0.65 -9.55
C GLU A 139 28.12 -1.05 -8.08
N GLN A 140 29.03 -0.70 -7.18
CA GLN A 140 28.87 -0.93 -5.74
C GLN A 140 27.68 -0.14 -5.14
N MET A 141 27.49 1.10 -5.60
CA MET A 141 26.32 1.90 -5.22
C MET A 141 25.02 1.24 -5.67
N ALA A 142 24.97 0.82 -6.94
CA ALA A 142 23.81 0.14 -7.53
C ALA A 142 23.53 -1.19 -6.83
N PHE A 143 24.56 -2.01 -6.58
CA PHE A 143 24.46 -3.28 -5.86
C PHE A 143 23.82 -3.11 -4.47
N LYS A 144 24.20 -2.05 -3.73
CA LYS A 144 23.61 -1.76 -2.43
C LYS A 144 22.11 -1.43 -2.48
N LEU A 145 21.63 -0.93 -3.61
CA LEU A 145 20.21 -0.65 -3.85
C LEU A 145 19.45 -1.78 -4.54
N GLY A 146 20.12 -2.91 -4.84
CA GLY A 146 19.55 -3.99 -5.65
C GLY A 146 19.37 -3.62 -7.13
N ALA A 147 20.14 -2.64 -7.62
CA ALA A 147 20.11 -2.18 -9.00
C ALA A 147 21.30 -2.73 -9.80
N THR A 148 21.15 -2.74 -11.12
CA THR A 148 22.20 -3.12 -12.08
C THR A 148 22.64 -1.92 -12.91
N THR A 149 23.93 -1.84 -13.22
CA THR A 149 24.52 -0.83 -14.11
C THR A 149 24.76 -1.41 -15.50
N THR A 150 24.47 -0.66 -16.56
CA THR A 150 24.80 -0.99 -17.95
C THR A 150 25.38 0.25 -18.62
N VAL A 151 26.60 0.15 -19.15
CA VAL A 151 27.18 1.25 -19.93
C VAL A 151 26.47 1.31 -21.28
N LEU A 152 25.74 2.40 -21.53
CA LEU A 152 25.00 2.61 -22.78
C LEU A 152 25.95 3.09 -23.87
N ARG A 153 26.85 4.00 -23.52
CA ARG A 153 27.74 4.65 -24.47
C ARG A 153 29.04 5.08 -23.79
N GLU A 154 30.15 4.90 -24.49
CA GLU A 154 31.42 5.55 -24.18
C GLU A 154 31.81 6.49 -25.32
N ARG A 155 32.28 7.69 -24.99
CA ARG A 155 32.80 8.67 -25.94
C ARG A 155 34.24 9.00 -25.60
N ILE A 156 35.13 8.97 -26.58
CA ILE A 156 36.51 9.45 -26.45
C ILE A 156 36.53 10.91 -26.91
N LEU A 157 37.11 11.79 -26.11
CA LEU A 157 37.20 13.22 -26.45
C LEU A 157 38.43 13.48 -27.33
N ASP A 158 38.19 14.04 -28.52
CA ASP A 158 39.23 14.33 -29.52
C ASP A 158 40.30 15.31 -29.00
N ASN A 159 39.92 16.23 -28.11
CA ASN A 159 40.81 17.25 -27.54
C ASN A 159 41.45 16.84 -26.20
N GLY A 160 41.14 15.64 -25.68
CA GLY A 160 41.34 15.27 -24.28
C GLY A 160 42.44 14.25 -24.01
N ASN A 161 43.45 14.08 -24.87
CA ASN A 161 44.48 13.03 -24.72
C ASN A 161 43.90 11.61 -24.49
N GLY A 162 42.83 11.24 -25.21
CA GLY A 162 42.20 9.93 -25.07
C GLY A 162 41.31 9.76 -23.83
N ARG A 163 40.92 10.86 -23.17
CA ARG A 163 39.95 10.82 -22.07
C ARG A 163 38.57 10.39 -22.53
N LYS A 164 37.89 9.64 -21.68
CA LYS A 164 36.57 9.05 -21.94
C LYS A 164 35.47 9.68 -21.09
N VAL A 165 34.27 9.70 -21.64
CA VAL A 165 33.01 9.99 -20.97
C VAL A 165 32.11 8.78 -21.14
N ALA A 166 31.41 8.36 -20.09
CA ALA A 166 30.54 7.19 -20.13
C ALA A 166 29.13 7.57 -19.68
N GLU A 167 28.15 7.19 -20.50
CA GLU A 167 26.73 7.25 -20.19
C GLU A 167 26.30 5.88 -19.67
N VAL A 168 25.88 5.82 -18.40
CA VAL A 168 25.58 4.58 -17.70
C VAL A 168 24.12 4.56 -17.27
N LEU A 169 23.39 3.55 -17.72
CA LEU A 169 22.05 3.27 -17.23
C LEU A 169 22.14 2.47 -15.93
N VAL A 170 21.60 3.02 -14.86
CA VAL A 170 21.30 2.29 -13.64
C VAL A 170 19.84 1.90 -13.70
N ARG A 171 19.56 0.60 -13.69
CA ARG A 171 18.20 0.07 -13.67
C ARG A 171 18.02 -0.78 -12.42
N LYS A 172 17.06 -0.38 -11.58
CA LYS A 172 16.51 -1.23 -10.53
C LYS A 172 15.26 -1.89 -11.08
N ILE A 173 15.34 -3.18 -11.34
CA ILE A 173 14.12 -3.95 -11.64
C ILE A 173 13.32 -3.94 -10.34
N PRO A 174 12.05 -3.48 -10.34
CA PRO A 174 11.20 -3.60 -9.17
C PRO A 174 11.16 -5.08 -8.80
N ASP A 175 11.70 -5.43 -7.62
CA ASP A 175 11.59 -6.79 -7.12
C ASP A 175 10.11 -7.16 -7.12
N ASP A 176 9.77 -8.32 -7.66
CA ASP A 176 8.51 -8.99 -7.33
C ASP A 176 8.57 -9.24 -5.82
N GLN A 177 8.16 -8.26 -5.01
CA GLN A 177 8.21 -8.35 -3.56
C GLN A 177 7.26 -9.47 -3.13
N HIS A 178 7.82 -10.65 -2.90
CA HIS A 178 7.14 -11.83 -2.37
C HIS A 178 7.01 -11.73 -0.84
N ASN A 179 6.66 -10.56 -0.34
CA ASN A 179 6.41 -10.39 1.08
C ASN A 179 5.10 -11.09 1.42
N ILE A 180 5.11 -11.86 2.51
CA ILE A 180 3.87 -12.45 3.02
C ILE A 180 3.03 -11.30 3.59
N GLU A 181 1.96 -10.93 2.91
CA GLU A 181 1.09 -9.85 3.34
C GLU A 181 -0.14 -10.39 4.08
N VAL A 182 -0.39 -9.86 5.27
CA VAL A 182 -1.56 -10.18 6.11
C VAL A 182 -2.28 -8.89 6.50
N ARG A 183 -3.44 -8.65 5.91
CA ARG A 183 -4.37 -7.59 6.34
C ARG A 183 -5.15 -7.97 7.59
N VAL A 184 -5.13 -7.09 8.59
CA VAL A 184 -5.84 -7.23 9.87
C VAL A 184 -6.74 -6.01 10.10
N ALA A 185 -8.05 -6.22 10.15
CA ALA A 185 -8.98 -5.13 10.48
C ALA A 185 -9.11 -4.94 11.99
N VAL A 186 -9.01 -3.69 12.45
CA VAL A 186 -9.05 -3.37 13.88
C VAL A 186 -10.42 -2.84 14.25
N MET A 187 -11.15 -3.60 15.07
CA MET A 187 -12.50 -3.27 15.50
C MET A 187 -12.61 -3.14 17.00
N GLY A 188 -13.62 -2.43 17.49
CA GLY A 188 -13.84 -2.23 18.93
C GLY A 188 -14.46 -0.88 19.25
N SER A 189 -14.92 -0.71 20.50
CA SER A 189 -15.55 0.54 20.95
C SER A 189 -14.62 1.77 20.78
N ALA A 190 -15.19 2.97 20.71
CA ALA A 190 -14.46 4.22 20.54
C ALA A 190 -13.31 4.38 21.56
N ASP A 191 -13.57 4.04 22.81
CA ASP A 191 -12.61 4.17 23.91
C ASP A 191 -11.84 2.87 24.20
N ALA A 192 -11.89 1.88 23.31
CA ALA A 192 -11.17 0.61 23.47
C ALA A 192 -9.64 0.76 23.36
N GLY A 193 -9.14 1.91 22.87
CA GLY A 193 -7.70 2.14 22.71
C GLY A 193 -7.10 1.56 21.42
N LYS A 194 -7.91 1.36 20.38
CA LYS A 194 -7.49 0.84 19.05
C LYS A 194 -6.29 1.60 18.47
N SER A 195 -6.46 2.89 18.20
CA SER A 195 -5.41 3.73 17.59
C SER A 195 -4.22 3.93 18.54
N THR A 196 -4.43 3.87 19.86
CA THR A 196 -3.32 3.88 20.83
C THR A 196 -2.50 2.60 20.73
N LEU A 197 -3.14 1.43 20.68
CA LEU A 197 -2.47 0.14 20.52
C LEU A 197 -1.70 0.07 19.20
N LEU A 198 -2.32 0.50 18.10
CA LEU A 198 -1.67 0.57 16.79
C LEU A 198 -0.45 1.48 16.80
N GLY A 199 -0.56 2.69 17.35
CA GLY A 199 0.58 3.60 17.46
C GLY A 199 1.75 3.01 18.26
N VAL A 200 1.47 2.28 19.35
CA VAL A 200 2.53 1.59 20.12
C VAL A 200 3.16 0.45 19.30
N LEU A 201 2.34 -0.36 18.62
CA LEU A 201 2.84 -1.50 17.83
C LEU A 201 3.68 -1.05 16.63
N THR A 202 3.26 0.01 15.92
CA THR A 202 3.96 0.47 14.71
C THR A 202 5.18 1.35 15.01
N GLN A 203 5.17 2.11 16.11
CA GLN A 203 6.26 3.04 16.43
C GLN A 203 7.24 2.52 17.48
N GLY A 204 6.86 1.47 18.23
CA GLY A 204 7.70 0.86 19.27
C GLY A 204 7.86 1.72 20.52
N GLN A 205 7.10 2.80 20.66
CA GLN A 205 7.11 3.66 21.85
C GLN A 205 5.85 3.43 22.67
N LEU A 206 6.03 3.24 23.98
CA LEU A 206 4.90 3.10 24.91
C LEU A 206 4.11 4.42 25.03
N ASP A 207 2.81 4.26 25.27
CA ASP A 207 1.90 5.37 25.52
C ASP A 207 2.13 5.95 26.91
N ASN A 208 1.96 7.26 27.05
CA ASN A 208 2.09 7.94 28.35
C ASN A 208 0.80 7.86 29.20
N GLY A 209 -0.15 7.01 28.83
CA GLY A 209 -1.47 6.88 29.46
C GLY A 209 -2.43 8.04 29.17
N ARG A 210 -2.00 9.04 28.39
CA ARG A 210 -2.80 10.17 27.91
C ARG A 210 -3.05 10.11 26.40
N GLY A 211 -2.69 9.02 25.74
CA GLY A 211 -2.90 8.84 24.31
C GLY A 211 -1.92 9.64 23.45
N ARG A 212 -0.66 9.77 23.87
CA ARG A 212 0.42 10.30 23.01
C ARG A 212 0.61 9.44 21.77
N ALA A 213 0.55 8.11 21.90
CA ALA A 213 0.77 7.20 20.78
C ALA A 213 -0.26 7.36 19.65
N ARG A 214 -1.54 7.64 19.99
CA ARG A 214 -2.61 7.81 18.99
C ARG A 214 -2.53 9.14 18.22
N LEU A 215 -1.85 10.17 18.75
CA LEU A 215 -1.75 11.47 18.08
C LEU A 215 -1.05 11.34 16.72
N ASN A 216 -0.10 10.40 16.63
CA ASN A 216 0.62 10.12 15.39
C ASN A 216 -0.23 9.39 14.34
N MET A 217 -1.43 8.93 14.71
CA MET A 217 -2.36 8.24 13.81
C MET A 217 -3.46 9.17 13.27
N PHE A 218 -3.65 10.35 13.88
CA PHE A 218 -4.67 11.29 13.43
C PHE A 218 -4.26 12.01 12.16
N ARG A 219 -5.16 12.02 11.18
CA ARG A 219 -4.92 12.62 9.86
C ARG A 219 -5.63 13.95 9.69
N HIS A 220 -6.72 14.17 10.41
CA HIS A 220 -7.53 15.37 10.28
C HIS A 220 -7.57 16.21 11.55
N LEU A 221 -7.68 17.53 11.40
CA LEU A 221 -7.70 18.49 12.50
C LEU A 221 -8.85 18.21 13.49
N HIS A 222 -10.03 17.78 13.01
CA HIS A 222 -11.14 17.43 13.89
C HIS A 222 -10.90 16.15 14.71
N GLU A 223 -10.01 15.25 14.26
CA GLU A 223 -9.61 14.06 15.04
C GLU A 223 -8.70 14.47 16.18
N VAL A 224 -7.78 15.40 15.95
CA VAL A 224 -6.93 15.99 16.98
C VAL A 224 -7.77 16.73 18.02
N ASN A 225 -8.73 17.54 17.58
CA ASN A 225 -9.59 18.32 18.48
C ASN A 225 -10.57 17.44 19.28
N SER A 226 -11.17 16.42 18.64
CA SER A 226 -12.15 15.54 19.30
C SER A 226 -11.50 14.35 20.03
N GLY A 227 -10.23 14.04 19.74
CA GLY A 227 -9.55 12.85 20.21
C GLY A 227 -10.15 11.53 19.69
N ARG A 228 -10.87 11.56 18.56
CA ARG A 228 -11.58 10.41 17.98
C ARG A 228 -11.23 10.22 16.51
N THR A 229 -10.90 8.99 16.13
CA THR A 229 -10.69 8.58 14.73
C THR A 229 -12.02 8.57 13.97
N SER A 230 -12.01 9.14 12.78
CA SER A 230 -13.20 9.36 11.95
C SER A 230 -13.08 8.76 10.55
N SER A 231 -11.86 8.47 10.09
CA SER A 231 -11.56 7.85 8.80
C SER A 231 -10.89 6.49 8.96
N ILE A 232 -10.86 5.72 7.87
CA ILE A 232 -10.09 4.47 7.80
C ILE A 232 -8.63 4.86 7.60
N SER A 233 -7.73 4.30 8.42
CA SER A 233 -6.29 4.44 8.22
C SER A 233 -5.64 3.07 8.03
N HIS A 234 -4.53 3.09 7.29
CA HIS A 234 -3.71 1.91 7.01
C HIS A 234 -2.37 2.10 7.70
N GLU A 235 -2.03 1.17 8.58
CA GLU A 235 -0.77 1.18 9.34
C GLU A 235 -0.02 -0.11 9.05
N ILE A 236 1.27 -0.02 8.75
CA ILE A 236 2.07 -1.18 8.31
C ILE A 236 3.02 -1.59 9.44
N LEU A 237 3.08 -2.89 9.73
CA LEU A 237 4.04 -3.50 10.63
C LEU A 237 4.86 -4.56 9.87
N GLY A 238 6.16 -4.33 9.77
CA GLY A 238 7.09 -5.17 9.05
C GLY A 238 7.91 -6.09 9.95
N PHE A 239 8.06 -7.34 9.52
CA PHE A 239 8.88 -8.35 10.18
C PHE A 239 10.01 -8.82 9.27
N ASN A 240 11.22 -8.90 9.82
CA ASN A 240 12.35 -9.55 9.15
C ASN A 240 12.26 -11.08 9.22
N ASN A 241 13.20 -11.77 8.58
CA ASN A 241 13.32 -13.24 8.57
C ASN A 241 13.49 -13.87 9.97
N GLN A 242 13.92 -13.09 10.96
CA GLN A 242 14.09 -13.53 12.36
C GLN A 242 12.85 -13.24 13.23
N GLY A 243 11.78 -12.69 12.64
CA GLY A 243 10.56 -12.33 13.37
C GLY A 243 10.67 -11.07 14.23
N LYS A 244 11.72 -10.26 14.04
CA LYS A 244 11.87 -8.95 14.69
C LYS A 244 11.19 -7.86 13.87
N VAL A 245 10.56 -6.93 14.58
CA VAL A 245 9.91 -5.75 13.98
C VAL A 245 10.96 -4.81 13.40
N VAL A 246 10.78 -4.43 12.13
CA VAL A 246 11.70 -3.56 11.39
C VAL A 246 11.37 -2.07 11.60
N ASN A 247 10.11 -1.74 11.88
CA ASN A 247 9.63 -0.37 12.04
C ASN A 247 10.35 0.47 13.11
N TYR A 248 11.05 -0.16 14.05
CA TYR A 248 11.64 0.53 15.20
C TYR A 248 13.01 1.17 14.90
N SER A 249 13.56 0.97 13.69
CA SER A 249 14.70 1.76 13.23
C SER A 249 14.27 3.19 12.89
N GLN A 250 15.13 4.18 13.20
CA GLN A 250 14.80 5.60 13.13
C GLN A 250 14.25 6.00 11.75
N LEU A 251 13.04 6.58 11.74
CA LEU A 251 12.39 7.26 10.61
C LEU A 251 12.36 6.49 9.29
N MET A 252 12.00 5.20 9.32
CA MET A 252 11.76 4.43 8.10
C MET A 252 10.48 4.90 7.41
N THR A 253 10.56 5.13 6.11
CA THR A 253 9.38 5.34 5.27
C THR A 253 8.60 4.02 5.09
N ALA A 254 7.31 4.09 4.75
CA ALA A 254 6.50 2.89 4.47
C ALA A 254 7.12 2.00 3.36
N GLU A 255 7.78 2.62 2.38
CA GLU A 255 8.51 1.95 1.31
C GLU A 255 9.69 1.13 1.85
N GLU A 256 10.51 1.73 2.72
CA GLU A 256 11.66 1.06 3.32
C GLU A 256 11.25 -0.09 4.23
N ILE A 257 10.14 0.04 4.96
CA ILE A 257 9.56 -1.06 5.73
C ILE A 257 9.17 -2.20 4.80
N CYS A 258 8.57 -1.92 3.65
CA CYS A 258 8.21 -2.94 2.66
C CYS A 258 9.44 -3.63 2.05
N GLU A 259 10.47 -2.88 1.65
CA GLU A 259 11.69 -3.45 1.06
C GLU A 259 12.47 -4.32 2.06
N SER A 260 12.51 -3.95 3.34
CA SER A 260 13.30 -4.64 4.37
C SER A 260 12.57 -5.76 5.11
N SER A 261 11.28 -5.93 4.86
CA SER A 261 10.44 -6.91 5.56
C SER A 261 10.17 -8.15 4.72
N THR A 262 10.27 -9.32 5.34
CA THR A 262 9.86 -10.60 4.72
C THR A 262 8.37 -10.86 4.87
N LYS A 263 7.76 -10.32 5.94
CA LYS A 263 6.34 -10.39 6.23
C LYS A 263 5.81 -9.03 6.60
N LEU A 264 4.67 -8.66 6.03
CA LEU A 264 3.99 -7.39 6.27
C LEU A 264 2.62 -7.66 6.88
N VAL A 265 2.33 -6.99 7.99
CA VAL A 265 1.00 -6.95 8.59
C VAL A 265 0.43 -5.55 8.37
N THR A 266 -0.62 -5.46 7.57
CA THR A 266 -1.31 -4.20 7.26
C THR A 266 -2.55 -4.09 8.13
N PHE A 267 -2.54 -3.15 9.07
CA PHE A 267 -3.68 -2.86 9.93
C PHE A 267 -4.61 -1.86 9.26
N ILE A 268 -5.90 -2.18 9.27
CA ILE A 268 -6.97 -1.31 8.81
C ILE A 268 -7.66 -0.78 10.08
N ASP A 269 -7.35 0.45 10.50
CA ASP A 269 -7.98 1.08 11.68
C ASP A 269 -9.40 1.49 11.33
N LEU A 270 -10.39 0.86 11.96
CA LEU A 270 -11.80 1.16 11.73
C LEU A 270 -12.37 2.02 12.87
N ALA A 271 -13.24 2.95 12.50
CA ALA A 271 -13.84 3.88 13.44
C ALA A 271 -14.74 3.17 14.46
N GLY A 272 -14.44 3.31 15.76
CA GLY A 272 -15.13 2.57 16.82
C GLY A 272 -16.45 3.16 17.31
N HIS A 273 -16.96 4.22 16.68
CA HIS A 273 -18.19 4.89 17.10
C HIS A 273 -19.36 4.47 16.20
N ARG A 274 -20.54 4.24 16.80
CA ARG A 274 -21.74 3.75 16.09
C ARG A 274 -22.12 4.55 14.84
N LYS A 275 -21.90 5.87 14.87
CA LYS A 275 -22.12 6.78 13.72
C LYS A 275 -21.33 6.38 12.47
N TYR A 276 -20.20 5.71 12.63
CA TYR A 276 -19.28 5.33 11.55
C TYR A 276 -19.32 3.83 11.23
N LEU A 277 -20.38 3.12 11.64
CA LEU A 277 -20.54 1.69 11.35
C LEU A 277 -20.56 1.41 9.84
N ARG A 278 -21.16 2.29 9.03
CA ARG A 278 -21.15 2.18 7.56
C ARG A 278 -19.72 2.18 7.00
N THR A 279 -18.87 3.06 7.53
CA THR A 279 -17.45 3.13 7.18
C THR A 279 -16.71 1.86 7.61
N THR A 280 -17.06 1.29 8.77
CA THR A 280 -16.49 0.02 9.26
C THR A 280 -16.83 -1.15 8.33
N ILE A 281 -18.11 -1.28 7.95
CA ILE A 281 -18.56 -2.33 7.02
C ILE A 281 -17.88 -2.17 5.66
N LEU A 282 -17.84 -0.94 5.13
CA LEU A 282 -17.14 -0.65 3.88
C LEU A 282 -15.66 -1.03 3.95
N GLY A 283 -14.99 -0.75 5.07
CA GLY A 283 -13.60 -1.13 5.27
C GLY A 283 -13.38 -2.65 5.31
N LEU A 284 -14.31 -3.41 5.91
CA LEU A 284 -14.23 -4.86 5.94
C LEU A 284 -14.54 -5.49 4.57
N THR A 285 -15.49 -4.95 3.81
CA THR A 285 -15.89 -5.51 2.52
C THR A 285 -15.01 -5.03 1.36
N GLY A 286 -14.47 -3.81 1.44
CA GLY A 286 -13.57 -3.23 0.45
C GLY A 286 -12.18 -3.83 0.51
N TYR A 287 -11.53 -3.67 1.67
CA TYR A 287 -10.14 -4.10 1.85
C TYR A 287 -9.97 -5.60 2.12
N SER A 288 -11.08 -6.35 2.28
CA SER A 288 -11.11 -7.80 2.49
C SER A 288 -9.99 -8.29 3.43
N PRO A 289 -10.07 -7.96 4.74
CA PRO A 289 -9.07 -8.35 5.71
C PRO A 289 -9.06 -9.88 5.89
N HIS A 290 -7.88 -10.45 6.10
CA HIS A 290 -7.77 -11.89 6.39
C HIS A 290 -8.19 -12.19 7.83
N HIS A 291 -7.96 -11.26 8.75
CA HIS A 291 -8.24 -11.40 10.17
C HIS A 291 -8.84 -10.15 10.76
N VAL A 292 -9.59 -10.30 11.84
CA VAL A 292 -10.12 -9.20 12.65
C VAL A 292 -9.46 -9.21 14.03
N MET A 293 -8.92 -8.06 14.42
CA MET A 293 -8.49 -7.78 15.78
C MET A 293 -9.61 -7.04 16.53
N LEU A 294 -10.31 -7.74 17.42
CA LEU A 294 -11.35 -7.15 18.26
C LEU A 294 -10.75 -6.61 19.56
N VAL A 295 -10.67 -5.29 19.67
CA VAL A 295 -10.09 -4.57 20.81
C VAL A 295 -11.17 -4.23 21.84
N VAL A 296 -10.96 -4.67 23.08
CA VAL A 296 -11.88 -4.47 24.21
C VAL A 296 -11.13 -3.82 25.37
N SER A 297 -11.71 -2.82 26.03
CA SER A 297 -11.06 -2.17 27.17
C SER A 297 -11.37 -2.93 28.45
N SER A 298 -10.34 -3.32 29.23
CA SER A 298 -10.53 -3.95 30.55
C SER A 298 -11.33 -3.07 31.51
N SER A 299 -11.24 -1.74 31.37
CA SER A 299 -11.94 -0.79 32.23
C SER A 299 -13.43 -0.60 31.87
N ALA A 300 -13.80 -0.84 30.60
CA ALA A 300 -15.17 -0.60 30.12
C ALA A 300 -15.93 -1.92 29.91
N GLY A 301 -15.21 -3.05 29.82
CA GLY A 301 -15.78 -4.36 29.58
C GLY A 301 -16.39 -4.50 28.18
N VAL A 302 -17.28 -5.47 28.05
CA VAL A 302 -18.00 -5.78 26.81
C VAL A 302 -19.19 -4.82 26.67
N LEU A 303 -19.08 -3.87 25.74
CA LEU A 303 -20.14 -2.92 25.40
C LEU A 303 -20.96 -3.38 24.19
N GLY A 304 -22.14 -2.78 23.96
CA GLY A 304 -23.01 -3.09 22.81
C GLY A 304 -22.31 -3.05 21.45
N MET A 305 -21.41 -2.09 21.22
CA MET A 305 -20.60 -2.02 19.99
C MET A 305 -19.72 -3.25 19.78
N THR A 306 -19.28 -3.91 20.86
CA THR A 306 -18.46 -5.13 20.79
C THR A 306 -19.28 -6.29 20.23
N HIS A 307 -20.54 -6.40 20.64
CA HIS A 307 -21.48 -7.38 20.09
C HIS A 307 -21.77 -7.11 18.61
N GLU A 308 -21.97 -5.83 18.24
CA GLU A 308 -22.19 -5.45 16.85
C GLU A 308 -20.98 -5.81 15.96
N HIS A 309 -19.77 -5.43 16.36
CA HIS A 309 -18.55 -5.76 15.60
C HIS A 309 -18.27 -7.26 15.54
N LEU A 310 -18.53 -7.99 16.61
CA LEU A 310 -18.41 -9.45 16.62
C LEU A 310 -19.41 -10.08 15.65
N ALA A 311 -20.67 -9.63 15.66
CA ALA A 311 -21.69 -10.11 14.74
C ALA A 311 -21.30 -9.85 13.28
N ILE A 312 -20.69 -8.70 12.97
CA ILE A 312 -20.20 -8.38 11.63
C ILE A 312 -19.04 -9.32 11.23
N ALA A 313 -18.05 -9.53 12.11
CA ALA A 313 -16.93 -10.43 11.82
C ALA A 313 -17.42 -11.87 11.54
N MET A 314 -18.38 -12.34 12.33
CA MET A 314 -19.02 -13.64 12.13
C MET A 314 -19.86 -13.71 10.86
N ALA A 315 -20.61 -12.67 10.52
CA ALA A 315 -21.44 -12.63 9.31
C ALA A 315 -20.60 -12.62 8.03
N LEU A 316 -19.41 -12.02 8.07
CA LEU A 316 -18.43 -12.02 6.97
C LEU A 316 -17.54 -13.28 6.96
N ASP A 317 -17.70 -14.14 7.96
CA ASP A 317 -16.92 -15.37 8.15
C ASP A 317 -15.39 -15.09 8.18
N VAL A 318 -15.02 -13.98 8.82
CA VAL A 318 -13.61 -13.59 8.95
C VAL A 318 -13.09 -14.06 10.31
N PRO A 319 -11.99 -14.84 10.36
CA PRO A 319 -11.35 -15.22 11.61
C PRO A 319 -10.99 -14.01 12.46
N PHE A 320 -11.14 -14.12 13.77
CA PHE A 320 -10.88 -13.02 14.68
C PHE A 320 -10.16 -13.48 15.94
N PHE A 321 -9.41 -12.55 16.54
CA PHE A 321 -8.79 -12.69 17.85
C PHE A 321 -9.11 -11.44 18.68
N ILE A 322 -9.04 -11.58 20.00
CA ILE A 322 -9.46 -10.53 20.93
C ILE A 322 -8.23 -9.97 21.65
N VAL A 323 -8.18 -8.65 21.77
CA VAL A 323 -7.14 -7.94 22.53
C VAL A 323 -7.80 -7.11 23.62
N ILE A 324 -7.56 -7.48 24.87
CA ILE A 324 -8.01 -6.74 26.06
C ILE A 324 -6.95 -5.70 26.41
N THR A 325 -7.27 -4.42 26.28
CA THR A 325 -6.37 -3.29 26.56
C THR A 325 -6.59 -2.70 27.95
N LYS A 326 -5.73 -1.77 28.35
CA LYS A 326 -5.79 -1.02 29.63
C LYS A 326 -5.75 -1.91 30.88
N THR A 327 -5.05 -3.03 30.80
CA THR A 327 -4.85 -3.94 31.93
C THR A 327 -3.99 -3.35 33.06
N ASP A 328 -3.36 -2.19 32.82
CA ASP A 328 -2.69 -1.37 33.83
C ASP A 328 -3.66 -0.65 34.78
N ARG A 329 -4.91 -0.39 34.35
CA ARG A 329 -5.89 0.35 35.15
C ARG A 329 -6.83 -0.55 35.94
N THR A 330 -7.21 -1.69 35.36
CA THR A 330 -8.22 -2.59 35.92
C THR A 330 -7.84 -4.02 35.56
N SER A 331 -8.18 -4.97 36.43
CA SER A 331 -7.92 -6.38 36.16
C SER A 331 -8.77 -6.86 34.97
N PRO A 332 -8.24 -7.72 34.08
CA PRO A 332 -8.97 -8.24 32.94
C PRO A 332 -10.00 -9.33 33.31
N HIS A 333 -10.05 -9.78 34.56
CA HIS A 333 -10.82 -10.97 34.98
C HIS A 333 -12.32 -10.87 34.64
N ASP A 334 -12.96 -9.74 34.96
CA ASP A 334 -14.40 -9.56 34.72
C ASP A 334 -14.73 -9.47 33.22
N THR A 335 -13.82 -8.85 32.46
CA THR A 335 -13.95 -8.76 31.00
C THR A 335 -13.76 -10.15 30.37
N LEU A 336 -12.78 -10.92 30.84
CA LEU A 336 -12.55 -12.30 30.39
C LEU A 336 -13.77 -13.20 30.66
N HIS A 337 -14.36 -13.13 31.85
CA HIS A 337 -15.56 -13.88 32.18
C HIS A 337 -16.75 -13.48 31.29
N SER A 338 -16.90 -12.18 31.00
CA SER A 338 -17.95 -11.69 30.10
C SER A 338 -17.74 -12.17 28.66
N LEU A 339 -16.49 -12.15 28.17
CA LEU A 339 -16.13 -12.63 26.85
C LEU A 339 -16.29 -14.15 26.73
N ASP A 340 -15.95 -14.92 27.77
CA ASP A 340 -16.12 -16.37 27.80
C ASP A 340 -17.59 -16.77 27.60
N ASN A 341 -18.48 -16.14 28.35
CA ASN A 341 -19.93 -16.34 28.22
C ASN A 341 -20.45 -15.94 26.83
N MET A 342 -19.96 -14.82 26.29
CA MET A 342 -20.35 -14.33 24.97
C MET A 342 -19.90 -15.30 23.85
N LEU A 343 -18.66 -15.77 23.88
CA LEU A 343 -18.09 -16.64 22.85
C LEU A 343 -18.67 -18.06 22.88
N LYS A 344 -19.00 -18.57 24.07
CA LYS A 344 -19.66 -19.87 24.25
C LYS A 344 -21.16 -19.84 23.97
N SER A 345 -21.75 -18.65 23.85
CA SER A 345 -23.18 -18.52 23.56
C SER A 345 -23.56 -19.22 22.25
N VAL A 346 -24.83 -19.63 22.14
CA VAL A 346 -25.37 -20.40 21.00
C VAL A 346 -25.14 -19.71 19.65
N GLY A 347 -24.99 -18.37 19.65
CA GLY A 347 -24.70 -17.59 18.44
C GLY A 347 -23.25 -17.65 17.97
N CYS A 348 -22.29 -17.85 18.87
CA CYS A 348 -20.86 -17.79 18.57
C CYS A 348 -20.20 -19.17 18.45
N ARG A 349 -20.49 -20.09 19.40
CA ARG A 349 -19.92 -21.46 19.46
C ARG A 349 -18.39 -21.49 19.31
N LYS A 350 -17.70 -20.50 19.88
CA LYS A 350 -16.23 -20.40 19.87
C LYS A 350 -15.66 -20.77 21.24
N VAL A 351 -14.44 -21.29 21.26
CA VAL A 351 -13.66 -21.63 22.45
C VAL A 351 -12.60 -20.55 22.67
N PRO A 352 -12.68 -19.78 23.77
CA PRO A 352 -11.65 -18.80 24.08
C PRO A 352 -10.34 -19.47 24.53
N LEU A 353 -9.21 -19.01 24.00
CA LEU A 353 -7.86 -19.40 24.41
C LEU A 353 -7.14 -18.17 24.96
N ILE A 354 -6.90 -18.15 26.28
CA ILE A 354 -6.16 -17.04 26.91
C ILE A 354 -4.67 -17.26 26.69
N VAL A 355 -4.02 -16.33 26.01
CA VAL A 355 -2.60 -16.43 25.68
C VAL A 355 -1.75 -15.84 26.81
N THR A 356 -0.96 -16.69 27.45
CA THR A 356 -0.12 -16.32 28.60
C THR A 356 1.37 -16.53 28.37
N ASN A 357 1.73 -17.44 27.47
CA ASN A 357 3.11 -17.81 27.16
C ASN A 357 3.30 -17.97 25.63
N GLU A 358 4.52 -18.30 25.20
CA GLU A 358 4.83 -18.47 23.78
C GLU A 358 4.23 -19.75 23.18
N ASP A 359 4.09 -20.83 23.96
CA ASP A 359 3.48 -22.07 23.48
C ASP A 359 2.00 -21.87 23.14
N ASP A 360 1.30 -21.04 23.92
CA ASP A 360 -0.06 -20.59 23.66
C ASP A 360 -0.12 -19.78 22.35
N VAL A 361 0.90 -18.97 22.06
CA VAL A 361 1.01 -18.19 20.80
C VAL A 361 1.14 -19.12 19.60
N ILE A 362 2.00 -20.14 19.69
CA ILE A 362 2.17 -21.14 18.62
C ILE A 362 0.87 -21.92 18.42
N THR A 363 0.25 -22.36 19.51
CA THR A 363 -1.05 -23.06 19.49
C THR A 363 -2.14 -22.20 18.89
N ALA A 364 -2.18 -20.91 19.22
CA ALA A 364 -3.10 -19.94 18.61
C ALA A 364 -2.83 -19.80 17.11
N GLY A 365 -1.57 -19.68 16.68
CA GLY A 365 -1.20 -19.54 15.28
C GLY A 365 -1.55 -20.76 14.42
N SER A 366 -1.23 -21.98 14.90
CA SER A 366 -1.51 -23.22 14.17
C SER A 366 -3.00 -23.52 14.07
N ASN A 367 -3.75 -23.20 15.13
CA ASN A 367 -5.18 -23.47 15.22
C ASN A 367 -6.06 -22.32 14.71
N GLN A 368 -5.50 -21.21 14.23
CA GLN A 368 -6.30 -20.14 13.62
C GLN A 368 -6.99 -20.56 12.31
N LEU A 369 -6.51 -21.63 11.67
CA LEU A 369 -7.23 -22.30 10.57
C LEU A 369 -8.40 -23.16 11.08
N SER A 370 -8.39 -23.56 12.35
CA SER A 370 -9.52 -24.22 12.98
C SER A 370 -10.51 -23.16 13.45
N GLU A 371 -11.67 -23.11 12.81
CA GLU A 371 -12.64 -22.00 12.97
C GLU A 371 -13.12 -21.79 14.41
N ASN A 372 -12.89 -22.72 15.34
CA ASN A 372 -13.53 -22.71 16.65
C ASN A 372 -12.73 -22.03 17.76
N ILE A 373 -11.42 -21.80 17.61
CA ILE A 373 -10.59 -21.23 18.69
C ILE A 373 -10.40 -19.73 18.50
N VAL A 374 -10.66 -18.96 19.57
CA VAL A 374 -10.48 -17.49 19.59
C VAL A 374 -9.38 -17.13 20.60
N PRO A 375 -8.18 -16.75 20.13
CA PRO A 375 -7.11 -16.28 21.00
C PRO A 375 -7.47 -14.96 21.67
N ILE A 376 -7.14 -14.83 22.96
CA ILE A 376 -7.36 -13.62 23.76
C ILE A 376 -6.03 -13.17 24.36
N PHE A 377 -5.62 -11.94 24.00
CA PHE A 377 -4.39 -11.30 24.50
C PHE A 377 -4.74 -10.22 25.52
N CYS A 378 -4.09 -10.24 26.68
CA CYS A 378 -4.19 -9.18 27.68
C CYS A 378 -3.00 -8.24 27.56
N VAL A 379 -3.23 -7.00 27.14
CA VAL A 379 -2.18 -6.03 26.85
C VAL A 379 -2.32 -4.72 27.62
N SER A 380 -1.21 -4.01 27.80
CA SER A 380 -1.23 -2.61 28.18
C SER A 380 -0.22 -1.81 27.36
N SER A 381 -0.73 -0.77 26.70
CA SER A 381 0.05 0.17 25.91
C SER A 381 0.92 1.10 26.76
N VAL A 382 0.71 1.15 28.09
CA VAL A 382 1.43 2.04 29.01
C VAL A 382 2.66 1.35 29.60
N ASN A 383 2.51 0.11 30.08
CA ASN A 383 3.59 -0.64 30.69
C ASN A 383 4.25 -1.68 29.76
N GLY A 384 3.67 -1.91 28.57
CA GLY A 384 4.18 -2.86 27.57
C GLY A 384 3.83 -4.32 27.82
N LYS A 385 3.12 -4.65 28.92
CA LYS A 385 2.76 -6.03 29.27
C LYS A 385 1.92 -6.65 28.15
N GLY A 386 2.27 -7.87 27.75
CA GLY A 386 1.56 -8.68 26.76
C GLY A 386 1.74 -8.25 25.30
N LEU A 387 2.38 -7.11 25.02
CA LEU A 387 2.62 -6.65 23.65
C LEU A 387 3.56 -7.60 22.89
N GLU A 388 4.55 -8.17 23.58
CA GLU A 388 5.49 -9.10 22.96
C GLU A 388 4.79 -10.36 22.42
N LEU A 389 3.89 -10.95 23.21
CA LEU A 389 3.10 -12.13 22.81
C LEU A 389 2.18 -11.80 21.63
N LEU A 390 1.55 -10.62 21.64
CA LEU A 390 0.73 -10.15 20.53
C LEU A 390 1.57 -9.96 19.25
N THR A 391 2.76 -9.35 19.36
CA THR A 391 3.68 -9.17 18.23
C THR A 391 4.16 -10.50 17.67
N LYS A 392 4.53 -11.46 18.53
CA LYS A 392 4.89 -12.84 18.12
C LYS A 392 3.72 -13.53 17.43
N PHE A 393 2.49 -13.37 17.93
CA PHE A 393 1.30 -13.91 17.29
C PHE A 393 1.05 -13.32 15.90
N LEU A 394 1.15 -12.00 15.74
CA LEU A 394 1.04 -11.32 14.44
C LEU A 394 2.11 -11.81 13.45
N HIS A 395 3.31 -12.13 13.94
CA HIS A 395 4.38 -12.71 13.13
C HIS A 395 4.04 -14.12 12.63
N VAL A 396 3.35 -14.96 13.41
CA VAL A 396 2.97 -16.33 12.98
C VAL A 396 1.61 -16.41 12.28
N LEU A 397 0.83 -15.32 12.30
CA LEU A 397 -0.53 -15.27 11.76
C LEU A 397 -0.57 -15.65 10.26
N PRO A 398 -1.30 -16.69 9.84
CA PRO A 398 -1.27 -17.13 8.45
C PRO A 398 -1.97 -16.11 7.53
N PRO A 399 -1.49 -15.91 6.29
CA PRO A 399 -2.32 -15.28 5.26
C PRO A 399 -3.52 -16.20 5.03
N GLY A 400 -4.75 -15.69 5.19
CA GLY A 400 -5.99 -16.50 5.24
C GLY A 400 -6.39 -17.22 3.95
N VAL A 401 -5.46 -17.44 3.01
CA VAL A 401 -5.67 -18.12 1.73
C VAL A 401 -4.56 -19.17 1.55
N SER A 402 -4.94 -20.43 1.32
CA SER A 402 -3.96 -21.49 1.07
C SER A 402 -3.18 -21.24 -0.24
N LEU A 403 -1.96 -21.77 -0.36
CA LEU A 403 -1.16 -21.64 -1.59
C LEU A 403 -1.92 -22.14 -2.83
N LYS A 404 -2.64 -23.25 -2.69
CA LYS A 404 -3.47 -23.82 -3.78
C LYS A 404 -4.63 -22.91 -4.18
N GLU A 405 -5.28 -22.29 -3.21
CA GLU A 405 -6.36 -21.33 -3.51
C GLU A 405 -5.82 -20.05 -4.13
N ARG A 406 -4.62 -19.58 -3.72
CA ARG A 406 -3.94 -18.46 -4.37
C ARG A 406 -3.62 -18.76 -5.83
N GLU A 407 -2.98 -19.90 -6.10
CA GLU A 407 -2.68 -20.34 -7.47
C GLU A 407 -3.96 -20.45 -8.32
N ARG A 408 -5.05 -20.96 -7.73
CA ARG A 408 -6.36 -21.00 -8.39
C ARG A 408 -6.91 -19.60 -8.67
N MET A 409 -6.87 -18.69 -7.69
CA MET A 409 -7.35 -17.32 -7.85
C MET A 409 -6.53 -16.55 -8.88
N GLU A 410 -5.21 -16.78 -8.97
CA GLU A 410 -4.33 -16.17 -9.98
C GLU A 410 -4.66 -16.65 -11.40
N GLN A 411 -5.20 -17.85 -11.56
CA GLN A 411 -5.67 -18.39 -12.84
C GLN A 411 -7.10 -17.93 -13.22
N GLU A 412 -7.84 -17.31 -12.30
CA GLU A 412 -9.16 -16.74 -12.60
C GLU A 412 -9.04 -15.41 -13.36
N LEU A 413 -10.14 -15.00 -14.00
CA LEU A 413 -10.19 -13.72 -14.69
C LEU A 413 -10.00 -12.57 -13.69
N CYS A 414 -9.28 -11.53 -14.15
CA CYS A 414 -8.96 -10.38 -13.32
C CYS A 414 -10.23 -9.69 -12.78
N GLU A 415 -10.26 -9.48 -11.47
CA GLU A 415 -11.30 -8.74 -10.76
C GLU A 415 -10.63 -7.85 -9.71
N PHE A 416 -10.65 -6.53 -9.93
CA PHE A 416 -10.03 -5.54 -9.06
C PHE A 416 -11.10 -4.60 -8.50
N GLN A 417 -11.30 -4.65 -7.20
CA GLN A 417 -12.30 -3.87 -6.50
C GLN A 417 -11.73 -2.50 -6.16
N ILE A 418 -12.41 -1.43 -6.58
CA ILE A 418 -11.98 -0.05 -6.36
C ILE A 418 -12.49 0.42 -5.01
N ASP A 419 -11.56 0.72 -4.10
CA ASP A 419 -11.85 1.23 -2.77
C ASP A 419 -11.70 2.75 -2.71
N GLU A 420 -10.72 3.30 -3.41
CA GLU A 420 -10.34 4.71 -3.35
C GLU A 420 -10.06 5.27 -4.74
N THR A 421 -10.33 6.56 -4.93
CA THR A 421 -10.13 7.26 -6.21
C THR A 421 -9.45 8.59 -5.94
N PHE A 422 -8.32 8.83 -6.60
CA PHE A 422 -7.50 10.02 -6.47
C PHE A 422 -7.30 10.68 -7.83
N ARG A 423 -7.06 11.99 -7.80
CA ARG A 423 -6.52 12.73 -8.95
C ARG A 423 -5.17 13.27 -8.56
N VAL A 424 -4.14 12.84 -9.29
CA VAL A 424 -2.77 13.29 -9.08
C VAL A 424 -2.39 14.19 -10.25
N PRO A 425 -1.86 15.40 -10.00
CA PRO A 425 -1.32 16.24 -11.07
C PRO A 425 -0.32 15.44 -11.91
N GLU A 426 -0.30 15.64 -13.24
CA GLU A 426 0.57 14.97 -14.22
C GLU A 426 0.28 13.48 -14.49
N ILE A 427 -0.06 12.67 -13.47
CA ILE A 427 -0.38 11.24 -13.63
C ILE A 427 -1.85 11.02 -14.04
N GLY A 428 -2.75 11.92 -13.65
CA GLY A 428 -4.18 11.83 -13.98
C GLY A 428 -5.00 11.08 -12.92
N THR A 429 -5.81 10.12 -13.35
CA THR A 429 -6.72 9.39 -12.44
C THR A 429 -6.01 8.17 -11.86
N VAL A 430 -5.91 8.11 -10.54
CA VAL A 430 -5.32 6.98 -9.82
C VAL A 430 -6.40 6.31 -9.00
N ILE A 431 -6.49 4.99 -9.08
CA ILE A 431 -7.43 4.19 -8.29
C ILE A 431 -6.67 3.34 -7.30
N GLY A 432 -7.15 3.30 -6.06
CA GLY A 432 -6.69 2.37 -5.03
C GLY A 432 -7.71 1.25 -4.86
N GLY A 433 -7.24 0.03 -4.69
CA GLY A 433 -8.15 -1.11 -4.55
C GLY A 433 -7.45 -2.42 -4.26
N LEU A 434 -8.26 -3.48 -4.23
CA LEU A 434 -7.82 -4.85 -3.98
C LEU A 434 -8.03 -5.69 -5.24
N LEU A 435 -6.98 -6.37 -5.70
CA LEU A 435 -7.12 -7.42 -6.70
C LEU A 435 -7.71 -8.66 -6.03
N THR A 436 -8.99 -8.95 -6.23
CA THR A 436 -9.62 -10.13 -5.63
C THR A 436 -9.23 -11.40 -6.38
N LYS A 437 -9.09 -11.32 -7.71
CA LYS A 437 -8.77 -12.45 -8.60
C LYS A 437 -7.93 -12.05 -9.79
N GLY A 438 -7.23 -13.03 -10.34
CA GLY A 438 -6.35 -12.89 -11.50
C GLY A 438 -5.06 -12.16 -11.19
N VAL A 439 -4.41 -11.68 -12.24
CA VAL A 439 -3.14 -10.96 -12.20
C VAL A 439 -3.27 -9.72 -13.08
N ILE A 440 -2.80 -8.57 -12.58
CA ILE A 440 -2.67 -7.34 -13.36
C ILE A 440 -1.20 -7.12 -13.64
N SER A 441 -0.85 -7.00 -14.92
CA SER A 441 0.48 -6.58 -15.37
C SER A 441 0.37 -5.40 -16.33
N GLU A 442 1.39 -4.54 -16.34
CA GLU A 442 1.52 -3.46 -17.33
C GLU A 442 1.74 -4.03 -18.75
N GLY A 443 1.03 -3.51 -19.76
CA GLY A 443 1.18 -3.95 -21.17
C GLY A 443 0.40 -3.11 -22.19
N PRO A 444 0.75 -3.16 -23.50
CA PRO A 444 0.09 -2.39 -24.57
C PRO A 444 -1.24 -3.02 -25.06
N LEU A 445 -2.05 -2.22 -25.77
CA LEU A 445 -3.44 -2.47 -26.19
C LEU A 445 -3.58 -2.79 -27.69
N ASP A 446 -4.58 -3.63 -28.02
CA ASP A 446 -5.36 -3.61 -29.27
C ASP A 446 -6.86 -3.85 -28.93
N ASP A 447 -7.74 -3.38 -29.82
CA ASP A 447 -9.03 -2.69 -29.60
C ASP A 447 -10.28 -3.49 -29.12
N GLY A 448 -11.31 -2.79 -28.57
CA GLY A 448 -12.73 -3.21 -28.75
C GLY A 448 -13.77 -3.29 -27.60
N LYS A 449 -14.15 -2.13 -27.00
CA LYS A 449 -15.41 -1.77 -26.24
C LYS A 449 -15.70 -2.39 -24.85
N PHE A 450 -16.59 -1.73 -24.07
CA PHE A 450 -16.41 -1.25 -22.66
C PHE A 450 -15.34 -0.15 -22.59
N LEU A 451 -15.36 0.78 -21.61
CA LEU A 451 -14.32 1.82 -21.52
C LEU A 451 -13.00 1.12 -21.18
N PRO A 452 -12.12 0.87 -22.16
CA PRO A 452 -10.91 0.12 -21.92
C PRO A 452 -9.94 1.10 -21.29
N VAL A 453 -9.53 0.81 -20.06
CA VAL A 453 -8.57 1.63 -19.35
C VAL A 453 -7.24 0.90 -19.34
N LEU A 454 -6.18 1.61 -19.74
CA LEU A 454 -4.83 1.09 -19.62
C LEU A 454 -4.29 1.44 -18.24
N VAL A 455 -3.74 0.45 -17.56
CA VAL A 455 -2.92 0.65 -16.36
C VAL A 455 -1.54 1.12 -16.81
N GLN A 456 -1.20 2.38 -16.54
CA GLN A 456 0.08 3.00 -16.88
C GLN A 456 1.16 2.76 -15.85
N SER A 457 0.76 2.73 -14.58
CA SER A 457 1.67 2.52 -13.47
C SER A 457 0.97 1.72 -12.38
N ILE A 458 1.72 0.85 -11.73
CA ILE A 458 1.23 0.08 -10.60
C ILE A 458 2.12 0.32 -9.39
N HIS A 459 1.49 0.64 -8.26
CA HIS A 459 2.19 0.85 -6.99
C HIS A 459 1.58 -0.01 -5.89
N ARG A 460 2.40 -0.73 -5.15
CA ARG A 460 2.01 -1.47 -3.93
C ARG A 460 2.70 -0.85 -2.72
N ASN A 461 1.93 -0.50 -1.69
CA ASN A 461 2.46 0.13 -0.48
C ASN A 461 3.37 1.34 -0.75
N LYS A 462 3.00 2.15 -1.77
CA LYS A 462 3.76 3.32 -2.28
C LYS A 462 5.06 2.99 -3.03
N VAL A 463 5.37 1.72 -3.27
CA VAL A 463 6.52 1.27 -4.07
C VAL A 463 6.03 0.87 -5.47
N PRO A 464 6.70 1.29 -6.56
CA PRO A 464 6.35 0.84 -7.91
C PRO A 464 6.58 -0.67 -8.06
N CYS A 465 5.69 -1.36 -8.77
CA CYS A 465 5.82 -2.78 -9.06
C CYS A 465 5.23 -3.11 -10.44
N ARG A 466 5.64 -4.20 -11.08
CA ARG A 466 5.19 -4.54 -12.44
C ARG A 466 3.92 -5.38 -12.49
N VAL A 467 3.66 -6.11 -11.40
CA VAL A 467 2.62 -7.12 -11.32
C VAL A 467 1.92 -7.05 -9.97
N VAL A 468 0.60 -7.13 -9.98
CA VAL A 468 -0.24 -7.34 -8.80
C VAL A 468 -0.93 -8.68 -8.95
N ARG A 469 -0.84 -9.50 -7.90
CA ARG A 469 -1.45 -10.83 -7.83
C ARG A 469 -2.71 -10.81 -6.97
N ALA A 470 -3.56 -11.82 -7.13
CA ALA A 470 -4.78 -11.96 -6.34
C ALA A 470 -4.50 -11.80 -4.83
N SER A 471 -5.46 -11.20 -4.12
CA SER A 471 -5.38 -10.81 -2.71
C SER A 471 -4.35 -9.73 -2.38
N GLN A 472 -3.85 -8.94 -3.33
CA GLN A 472 -2.94 -7.82 -3.07
C GLN A 472 -3.62 -6.47 -3.31
N SER A 473 -3.35 -5.51 -2.42
CA SER A 473 -3.80 -4.13 -2.57
C SER A 473 -2.81 -3.32 -3.40
N ALA A 474 -3.30 -2.51 -4.32
CA ALA A 474 -2.48 -1.70 -5.20
C ALA A 474 -3.15 -0.37 -5.57
N SER A 475 -2.33 0.59 -5.98
CA SER A 475 -2.75 1.81 -6.64
C SER A 475 -2.40 1.72 -8.12
N LEU A 476 -3.39 1.88 -8.99
CA LEU A 476 -3.27 1.81 -10.43
C LEU A 476 -3.44 3.21 -11.02
N GLY A 477 -2.44 3.69 -11.74
CA GLY A 477 -2.53 4.90 -12.57
C GLY A 477 -3.21 4.56 -13.89
N LEU A 478 -4.27 5.31 -14.22
CA LEU A 478 -5.07 5.09 -15.42
C LEU A 478 -4.70 6.09 -16.52
N ASN A 479 -4.57 5.61 -17.77
CA ASN A 479 -4.24 6.46 -18.91
C ASN A 479 -5.29 7.51 -19.30
N LYS A 480 -6.51 7.37 -18.80
CA LYS A 480 -7.65 8.21 -19.17
C LYS A 480 -8.44 8.60 -17.94
N CYS A 481 -8.98 9.82 -17.96
CA CYS A 481 -9.94 10.26 -16.96
C CYS A 481 -11.29 9.57 -17.19
N VAL A 482 -11.75 8.81 -16.19
CA VAL A 482 -13.02 8.08 -16.27
C VAL A 482 -14.12 8.89 -15.55
N PRO A 483 -15.11 9.44 -16.26
CA PRO A 483 -16.20 10.18 -15.63
C PRO A 483 -17.11 9.23 -14.81
N GLY A 484 -17.48 9.65 -13.60
CA GLY A 484 -18.39 8.89 -12.72
C GLY A 484 -17.73 7.79 -11.89
N LEU A 485 -16.40 7.66 -11.97
CA LEU A 485 -15.60 6.74 -11.16
C LEU A 485 -15.81 6.98 -9.66
N ARG A 486 -16.11 5.93 -8.90
CA ARG A 486 -16.35 5.99 -7.45
C ARG A 486 -15.93 4.71 -6.74
N ALA A 487 -15.74 4.81 -5.42
CA ALA A 487 -15.56 3.66 -4.55
C ALA A 487 -16.71 2.65 -4.67
N GLY A 488 -16.37 1.37 -4.64
CA GLY A 488 -17.29 0.25 -4.84
C GLY A 488 -17.57 -0.08 -6.30
N MET A 489 -16.81 0.47 -7.26
CA MET A 489 -16.78 -0.03 -8.64
C MET A 489 -15.77 -1.18 -8.78
N VAL A 490 -15.85 -1.94 -9.87
CA VAL A 490 -14.95 -3.07 -10.12
C VAL A 490 -14.32 -2.93 -11.51
N LEU A 491 -13.03 -3.24 -11.59
CA LEU A 491 -12.26 -3.42 -12.81
C LEU A 491 -12.21 -4.91 -13.15
N LEU A 492 -12.64 -5.27 -14.35
CA LEU A 492 -12.79 -6.66 -14.79
C LEU A 492 -11.99 -6.94 -16.06
N SER A 493 -11.54 -8.18 -16.25
CA SER A 493 -10.91 -8.61 -17.51
C SER A 493 -11.82 -8.35 -18.73
N THR A 494 -11.23 -7.95 -19.86
CA THR A 494 -11.95 -7.80 -21.14
C THR A 494 -12.56 -9.09 -21.67
N SER A 495 -12.03 -10.25 -21.26
CA SER A 495 -12.53 -11.57 -21.64
C SER A 495 -13.81 -11.99 -20.91
N GLY A 496 -14.21 -11.28 -19.85
CA GLY A 496 -15.48 -11.50 -19.17
C GLY A 496 -16.64 -10.74 -19.83
N GLU A 497 -17.85 -11.32 -19.79
CA GLU A 497 -19.12 -10.63 -20.06
C GLU A 497 -19.89 -10.37 -18.74
N PRO A 498 -19.45 -9.43 -17.90
CA PRO A 498 -20.16 -9.09 -16.68
C PRO A 498 -21.46 -8.34 -17.00
N THR A 499 -22.49 -8.55 -16.18
CA THR A 499 -23.76 -7.80 -16.25
C THR A 499 -24.09 -7.17 -14.90
N GLY A 500 -24.32 -5.86 -14.91
CA GLY A 500 -24.86 -5.14 -13.76
C GLY A 500 -26.39 -5.30 -13.71
N CYS A 501 -26.91 -5.85 -12.61
CA CYS A 501 -28.34 -6.07 -12.42
C CYS A 501 -28.85 -5.37 -11.16
N PHE A 502 -30.03 -4.76 -11.21
CA PHE A 502 -30.69 -4.20 -10.02
C PHE A 502 -31.38 -5.26 -9.16
N PHE A 503 -31.71 -6.41 -9.75
CA PHE A 503 -32.38 -7.53 -9.09
C PHE A 503 -31.56 -8.79 -9.26
N PHE A 504 -31.34 -9.51 -8.16
CA PHE A 504 -30.63 -10.79 -8.11
C PHE A 504 -31.33 -11.70 -7.09
N GLN A 505 -31.30 -13.01 -7.32
CA GLN A 505 -32.01 -14.01 -6.50
C GLN A 505 -31.04 -14.75 -5.58
#